data_AF-A0A1F2UFV6-F1
#
_entry.id   AF-A0A1F2UFV6-F1
#
_cell.length_a   1.000
_cell.length_b   1.000
_cell.length_c   1.000
_cell.angle_alpha   90.00
_cell.angle_beta   90.00
_cell.angle_gamma   90.00
#
_symmetry.space_group_name_H-M   'P 1'
#
loop_
_entity.id
_entity.type
_entity.pdbx_description
1 polymer ?
#
loop_
_entity_poly.entity_id
_entity_poly.type
_entity_poly.pdbx_seq_one_letter_code
_entity_poly.pdbx_strand_id
1 'polypeptide(L)' 'MTVADSFDAMTSTRSYRPAMSVEEAAEELMACSNRQFDGEVVEAFMRTLDLSLDEVGPEIKELQLSIAVENPA' A
#
# COMPACT_ATOMS: atom_id res chain seq x y z
N MET A 1 -4.24 13.08 -5.86
CA MET A 1 -3.08 12.85 -4.96
C MET A 1 -2.83 11.36 -4.96
N THR A 2 -1.60 10.91 -5.16
CA THR A 2 -1.27 9.48 -5.30
C THR A 2 -0.96 8.82 -3.94
N VAL A 3 -0.87 7.50 -3.91
CA VAL A 3 -0.43 6.74 -2.71
C VAL A 3 0.96 7.21 -2.27
N ALA A 4 1.89 7.37 -3.22
CA ALA A 4 3.25 7.84 -2.95
C ALA A 4 3.28 9.27 -2.37
N ASP A 5 2.52 10.21 -2.95
CA ASP A 5 2.45 11.60 -2.42
C ASP A 5 1.89 11.63 -0.99
N SER A 6 0.92 10.75 -0.71
CA SER A 6 0.28 10.65 0.59
C SER A 6 1.23 10.07 1.62
N PHE A 7 1.95 9.00 1.26
CA PHE A 7 2.96 8.38 2.10
C PHE A 7 4.11 9.34 2.42
N ASP A 8 4.64 10.05 1.41
CA ASP A 8 5.68 11.05 1.59
C ASP A 8 5.21 12.18 2.52
N ALA A 9 3.96 12.64 2.35
CA ALA A 9 3.38 13.66 3.24
C ALA A 9 3.16 13.17 4.69
N MET A 10 2.89 11.87 4.90
CA MET A 10 2.72 11.26 6.22
C MET A 10 4.07 11.10 6.94
N THR A 11 5.10 10.66 6.21
CA THR A 11 6.45 10.35 6.73
C THR A 11 7.40 11.55 6.71
N SER A 12 7.01 12.66 6.10
CA SER A 12 7.77 13.92 6.15
C SER A 12 7.48 14.74 7.39
N THR A 13 8.52 15.17 8.09
CA THR A 13 8.42 16.10 9.21
C THR A 13 8.00 17.48 8.72
N ARG A 14 6.95 18.06 9.29
CA ARG A 14 6.55 19.45 9.04
C ARG A 14 6.66 20.26 10.33
N SER A 15 6.81 21.59 10.22
CA SER A 15 7.08 22.47 11.37
C SER A 15 6.06 22.37 12.53
N TYR A 16 4.88 21.81 12.27
CA TYR A 16 3.75 21.70 13.19
C TYR A 16 3.32 20.25 13.48
N ARG A 17 4.01 19.25 12.90
CA ARG A 17 3.67 17.83 13.07
C ARG A 17 4.92 16.95 12.93
N PRO A 18 5.18 16.04 13.89
CA PRO A 18 6.19 15.01 13.69
C PRO A 18 5.79 14.07 12.55
N ALA A 19 6.77 13.58 11.80
CA ALA A 19 6.56 12.52 10.82
C ALA A 19 5.92 11.29 11.50
N MET A 20 4.98 10.64 10.79
CA MET A 20 4.55 9.29 11.16
C MET A 20 5.69 8.30 10.91
N SER A 21 5.70 7.20 11.66
CA SER A 21 6.52 6.06 11.32
C SER A 21 6.05 5.43 10.00
N VAL A 22 6.90 4.60 9.38
CA VAL A 22 6.55 3.87 8.16
C VAL A 22 5.37 2.94 8.41
N GLU A 23 5.34 2.31 9.58
CA GLU A 23 4.27 1.42 10.03
C GLU A 23 2.95 2.18 10.21
N GLU A 24 2.97 3.33 10.89
CA GLU A 24 1.78 4.17 11.07
C GLU A 24 1.23 4.68 9.72
N ALA A 25 2.12 5.08 8.80
CA ALA A 25 1.72 5.51 7.47
C ALA A 25 1.17 4.35 6.62
N ALA A 26 1.71 3.14 6.77
CA ALA A 26 1.22 1.94 6.11
C ALA A 26 -0.18 1.53 6.62
N GLU A 27 -0.39 1.56 7.93
CA GLU A 27 -1.71 1.32 8.54
C GLU A 27 -2.76 2.32 8.05
N GLU A 28 -2.42 3.60 7.97
CA GLU A 28 -3.32 4.65 7.47
C GLU A 28 -3.65 4.46 5.97
N LEU A 29 -2.66 4.09 5.14
CA LEU A 29 -2.90 3.77 3.73
C LEU A 29 -3.80 2.55 3.55
N MET A 30 -3.61 1.51 4.36
CA MET A 30 -4.48 0.33 4.38
C MET A 30 -5.89 0.68 4.83
N ALA A 31 -6.05 1.52 5.85
CA ALA A 31 -7.35 2.03 6.27
C ALA A 31 -8.05 2.83 5.16
N CYS A 32 -7.29 3.59 4.36
CA CYS A 32 -7.82 4.37 3.24
C CYS A 32 -8.00 3.58 1.93
N SER A 33 -7.57 2.31 1.90
CA SER A 33 -7.72 1.41 0.76
C SER A 33 -9.19 1.21 0.37
N ASN A 34 -9.45 1.13 -0.93
CA ASN A 34 -10.78 1.00 -1.54
C ASN A 34 -11.79 2.11 -1.17
N ARG A 35 -11.31 3.21 -0.56
CA ARG A 35 -12.11 4.40 -0.21
C ARG A 35 -11.55 5.68 -0.83
N GLN A 36 -10.27 5.93 -0.63
CA GLN A 36 -9.55 7.07 -1.23
C GLN A 36 -8.50 6.63 -2.24
N PHE A 37 -7.98 5.42 -2.09
CA PHE A 37 -6.98 4.84 -2.97
C PHE A 37 -7.48 3.53 -3.55
N ASP A 38 -6.97 3.18 -4.73
CA ASP A 38 -7.16 1.87 -5.31
C ASP A 38 -6.44 0.82 -4.46
N GLY A 39 -7.16 -0.22 -4.04
CA GLY A 39 -6.62 -1.25 -3.16
C GLY A 39 -5.45 -2.02 -3.77
N GLU A 40 -5.45 -2.26 -5.09
CA GLU A 40 -4.34 -2.93 -5.77
C GLU A 40 -3.08 -2.06 -5.77
N VAL A 41 -3.25 -0.74 -5.88
CA VAL A 41 -2.13 0.21 -5.82
C VAL A 41 -1.57 0.32 -4.41
N VAL A 42 -2.42 0.34 -3.38
CA VAL A 42 -1.98 0.31 -1.98
C VAL A 42 -1.21 -0.98 -1.69
N GLU A 43 -1.73 -2.13 -2.13
CA GLU A 43 -1.09 -3.43 -1.96
C GLU A 43 0.26 -3.50 -2.68
N ALA A 44 0.32 -3.08 -3.95
CA ALA A 44 1.57 -3.00 -4.69
C ALA A 44 2.59 -2.07 -4.02
N PHE A 45 2.14 -0.95 -3.47
CA PHE A 45 2.99 -0.01 -2.74
C PHE A 45 3.51 -0.61 -1.43
N MET A 46 2.68 -1.32 -0.66
CA MET A 46 3.11 -2.03 0.55
C MET A 46 4.20 -3.07 0.24
N ARG A 47 4.07 -3.81 -0.87
CA ARG A 47 5.10 -4.74 -1.33
C ARG A 47 6.44 -4.07 -1.66
N THR A 48 6.44 -2.77 -1.99
CA THR A 48 7.68 -2.02 -2.25
C THR A 48 8.31 -1.39 -1.01
N LEU A 49 7.50 -1.09 0.02
CA LEU A 49 7.99 -0.60 1.31
C LEU A 49 8.67 -1.69 2.12
N ASP A 50 8.27 -2.92 1.83
CA ASP A 50 8.78 -4.08 2.50
C ASP A 50 10.17 -4.53 1.98
N LEU A 51 11.09 -4.64 2.94
CA LEU A 51 12.47 -5.12 2.77
C LEU A 51 12.62 -6.62 3.09
N SER A 52 11.56 -7.36 3.46
CA SER A 52 11.45 -8.82 3.40
C SER A 52 10.10 -9.29 3.99
N LEU A 53 9.10 -9.51 3.15
CA LEU A 53 7.76 -10.00 3.51
C LEU A 53 7.82 -11.52 3.49
N ASP A 54 8.31 -12.11 4.58
CA ASP A 54 8.09 -13.53 4.82
C ASP A 54 6.71 -13.81 5.46
N GLU A 55 5.92 -12.80 5.82
CA GLU A 55 4.65 -13.01 6.54
C GLU A 55 3.46 -12.09 6.14
N VAL A 56 3.26 -11.80 4.85
CA VAL A 56 1.91 -11.43 4.38
C VAL A 56 1.21 -12.71 3.90
N GLY A 57 0.27 -13.16 4.74
CA GLY A 57 -0.32 -14.48 4.74
C GLY A 57 -0.97 -14.96 3.43
N PRO A 58 -1.32 -16.25 3.36
CA PRO A 58 -1.58 -17.02 2.13
C PRO A 58 -2.81 -16.57 1.30
N GLU A 59 -3.60 -15.59 1.74
CA GLU A 59 -4.85 -15.19 1.08
C GLU A 59 -4.67 -14.30 -0.16
N ILE A 60 -3.49 -13.73 -0.37
CA ILE A 60 -3.24 -12.89 -1.56
C ILE A 60 -2.85 -13.71 -2.81
N LYS A 61 -2.43 -14.97 -2.62
CA LYS A 61 -1.99 -15.83 -3.72
C LYS A 61 -3.14 -16.28 -4.64
N GLU A 62 -4.38 -16.28 -4.14
CA GLU A 62 -5.56 -16.74 -4.90
C GLU A 62 -6.17 -15.66 -5.82
N LEU A 63 -5.98 -14.37 -5.54
CA LEU A 63 -6.45 -13.30 -6.45
C LEU A 63 -5.48 -13.06 -7.62
N GLN A 64 -4.20 -13.40 -7.50
CA GLN A 64 -3.24 -13.29 -8.61
C GLN A 64 -3.38 -14.37 -9.69
N LEU A 65 -4.08 -15.48 -9.42
CA LEU A 65 -4.25 -16.56 -10.42
C LEU A 65 -5.47 -16.34 -11.33
N SER A 66 -6.47 -15.57 -10.91
CA SER A 66 -7.65 -15.25 -11.74
C SER A 66 -7.42 -14.07 -12.69
N ILE A 67 -6.64 -13.06 -12.28
CA ILE A 67 -6.39 -11.86 -13.13
C ILE A 67 -5.44 -12.18 -14.30
N ALA A 68 -4.66 -13.27 -14.24
CA ALA A 68 -3.75 -13.68 -15.32
C ALA A 68 -4.42 -14.42 -16.50
N VAL A 69 -5.73 -14.69 -16.46
CA VAL A 69 -6.43 -15.45 -17.52
C VAL A 69 -7.38 -14.59 -18.36
N GLU A 70 -7.72 -13.36 -17.95
CA GLU A 70 -8.67 -12.50 -18.67
C GLU A 70 -8.03 -11.29 -19.39
N ASN A 71 -6.87 -11.50 -20.03
CA ASN A 71 -6.46 -10.64 -21.14
C ASN A 71 -6.30 -11.42 -22.44
N PRO A 72 -7.40 -11.78 -23.13
CA PRO A 72 -7.36 -12.16 -24.52
C PRO A 72 -7.50 -10.93 -25.43
N ALA A 73 -6.44 -10.73 -26.23
CA ALA A 73 -6.29 -9.86 -27.41
C ALA A 73 -5.73 -8.44 -27.20
#